data_AF-A0A1A2NJ49-F1
#
_entry.id   AF-A0A1A2NJ49-F1
#
_cell.length_a   1.000
_cell.length_b   1.000
_cell.length_c   1.000
_cell.angle_alpha   90.00
_cell.angle_beta   90.00
_cell.angle_gamma   90.00
#
_symmetry.space_group_name_H-M   'P 1'
#
loop_
_entity.id
_entity.type
_entity.pdbx_description
1 polymer ?
#
loop_
_entity_poly.entity_id
_entity_poly.type
_entity_poly.pdbx_seq_one_letter_code
_entity_poly.pdbx_strand_id
1 'polypeptide(L)'
;MQAVAVAATAGGGLLTAAFLQAAVATAAPGADAFTIDGTTFDPFTTDSTGTQTEGFDLVGPLNLAPPLLGLGGGKALGILNLAPQSFDLYNGTTSLGTVDTNETVSTLLGLHNTAFTVLSSTAADGVDASQLPVEGTVYDVLNLGGGFYNVYVATPGEHGTVTDTLVTPFGNTDLSALFAGMNAANPLQPGDAFAALQAGDSSIGDDAFTIGGFTFNPFSTGTDGTVTDGFTPVDSLASIPPLLNLGGGQLTLSTSFPEAQPQAFAPQDFEVYSGTGSEATELGSVKTAVDVTNLLGMTNTQFIVQGVTAADGVDAEKLPVLGSVYDAFNLGNGWANVYTATPDVVAEDGTVTHGTVHDTLVTPFGNIDLSSLFGGFNAANPLDPGDAFTGLHVADSSLGDDAFSLGGYVFDPFTGSGDTMTEGFHVIPALLGAAPLLSLGGATVGLGDSTPINFAPQDFTIYGGTDDADLGTIRASVNVSNLVGFANTEFTVQSITAAGGVEDALLPAKGTVYDVLNFGGGWQNIYIATPGEDGTITDTLVTPFGNVDLSSLFDMFNAANPLDPGDAFTGLDEAMSTAAGSFDLFDPSSWF
;
A
#
# COMPACT_ATOMS: atom_id res chain seq x y z
N MET A 1 -63.18 22.65 66.12
CA MET A 1 -62.78 24.07 66.13
C MET A 1 -62.06 24.34 64.82
N GLN A 2 -62.55 25.33 64.05
CA GLN A 2 -61.88 26.24 63.09
C GLN A 2 -60.64 25.73 62.33
N ALA A 3 -60.62 25.59 61.00
CA ALA A 3 -60.81 26.54 59.87
C ALA A 3 -59.46 26.85 59.15
N VAL A 4 -59.39 26.43 57.88
CA VAL A 4 -58.91 27.16 56.67
C VAL A 4 -57.48 27.76 56.67
N ALA A 5 -56.65 27.33 55.69
CA ALA A 5 -56.20 28.17 54.56
C ALA A 5 -55.24 27.41 53.62
N VAL A 6 -55.53 27.48 52.32
CA VAL A 6 -54.58 27.27 51.21
C VAL A 6 -53.93 28.61 50.89
N ALA A 7 -52.61 28.64 50.66
CA ALA A 7 -51.98 29.63 49.79
C ALA A 7 -50.65 29.07 49.25
N ALA A 8 -50.59 28.94 47.92
CA ALA A 8 -49.36 28.86 47.15
C ALA A 8 -48.56 30.16 47.27
N THR A 9 -47.24 30.13 47.05
CA THR A 9 -46.54 30.86 45.96
C THR A 9 -45.01 30.69 46.09
N ALA A 10 -44.42 30.33 44.95
CA ALA A 10 -43.06 30.47 44.43
C ALA A 10 -41.93 31.06 45.28
N GLY A 11 -40.75 30.44 45.16
CA GLY A 11 -39.46 31.08 45.39
C GLY A 11 -38.31 30.08 45.49
N GLY A 12 -37.60 29.84 44.37
CA GLY A 12 -36.35 29.06 44.30
C GLY A 12 -36.40 28.03 43.16
N GLY A 13 -36.11 28.35 41.91
CA GLY A 13 -35.24 29.43 41.43
C GLY A 13 -33.77 29.00 41.52
N LEU A 14 -33.29 28.33 40.47
CA LEU A 14 -31.91 28.46 39.98
C LEU A 14 -30.75 27.95 40.86
N LEU A 15 -30.84 26.78 41.50
CA LEU A 15 -29.65 26.13 42.10
C LEU A 15 -29.45 24.65 41.71
N THR A 16 -30.26 24.10 40.82
CA THR A 16 -30.09 22.71 40.31
C THR A 16 -29.60 22.67 38.86
N ALA A 17 -29.39 23.82 38.21
CA ALA A 17 -28.77 23.93 36.89
C ALA A 17 -27.27 24.29 36.95
N ALA A 18 -26.71 24.49 38.15
CA ALA A 18 -25.31 24.86 38.37
C ALA A 18 -24.42 23.66 38.77
N PHE A 19 -24.93 22.43 38.70
CA PHE A 19 -24.17 21.19 38.92
C PHE A 19 -24.00 20.34 37.66
N LEU A 20 -24.27 20.91 36.47
CA LEU A 20 -23.86 20.39 35.16
C LEU A 20 -22.86 21.33 34.46
N GLN A 21 -22.10 22.10 35.25
CA GLN A 21 -21.01 22.96 34.80
C GLN A 21 -19.87 22.87 35.83
N ALA A 22 -19.35 21.66 36.03
CA ALA A 22 -18.18 21.41 36.86
C ALA A 22 -17.57 20.03 36.52
N ALA A 23 -17.25 19.83 35.25
CA ALA A 23 -16.17 18.96 34.79
C ALA A 23 -15.84 19.28 33.32
N VAL A 24 -15.78 20.57 32.95
CA VAL A 24 -14.83 20.95 31.90
C VAL A 24 -13.52 21.13 32.65
N ALA A 25 -12.89 20.00 33.01
CA ALA A 25 -11.44 20.03 32.99
C ALA A 25 -11.12 20.48 31.56
N THR A 26 -10.39 21.58 31.41
CA THR A 26 -9.62 21.77 30.19
C THR A 26 -8.77 20.50 30.09
N ALA A 27 -9.24 19.51 29.31
CA ALA A 27 -8.46 18.31 29.08
C ALA A 27 -7.16 18.83 28.47
N ALA A 28 -6.06 18.61 29.20
CA ALA A 28 -4.77 18.75 28.57
C ALA A 28 -4.67 17.61 27.56
N PRO A 29 -3.90 17.79 26.47
CA PRO A 29 -3.57 16.68 25.59
C PRO A 29 -3.11 15.47 26.43
N GLY A 30 -3.54 14.29 26.01
CA GLY A 30 -3.21 13.03 26.62
C GLY A 30 -1.76 12.62 26.44
N ALA A 31 -1.45 11.37 26.77
CA ALA A 31 -0.06 10.89 26.85
C ALA A 31 0.52 10.57 25.47
N ASP A 32 -0.35 10.21 24.52
CA ASP A 32 0.02 9.80 23.17
C ASP A 32 -0.11 10.96 22.17
N ALA A 33 -0.37 12.18 22.67
CA ALA A 33 -0.51 13.38 21.88
C ALA A 33 0.82 13.84 21.25
N PHE A 34 0.74 14.40 20.05
CA PHE A 34 1.88 14.94 19.29
C PHE A 34 1.51 16.27 18.63
N THR A 35 2.51 17.09 18.32
CA THR A 35 2.28 18.43 17.76
C THR A 35 2.87 18.59 16.36
N ILE A 36 2.04 19.05 15.41
CA ILE A 36 2.46 19.44 14.06
C ILE A 36 1.98 20.88 13.81
N ASP A 37 2.89 21.75 13.38
CA ASP A 37 2.60 23.16 13.06
C ASP A 37 1.83 23.93 14.16
N GLY A 38 2.09 23.59 15.43
CA GLY A 38 1.46 24.21 16.60
C GLY A 38 0.04 23.73 16.91
N THR A 39 -0.46 22.74 16.17
CA THR A 39 -1.69 22.00 16.50
C THR A 39 -1.30 20.67 17.13
N THR A 40 -1.81 20.41 18.33
CA THR A 40 -1.60 19.14 19.03
C THR A 40 -2.75 18.20 18.71
N PHE A 41 -2.42 17.00 18.24
CA PHE A 41 -3.31 15.90 17.92
C PHE A 41 -3.25 14.89 19.05
N ASP A 42 -4.41 14.54 19.60
CA ASP A 42 -4.54 13.65 20.74
C ASP A 42 -5.39 12.43 20.34
N PRO A 43 -4.78 11.27 20.09
CA PRO A 43 -5.47 10.12 19.52
C PRO A 43 -6.43 9.48 20.54
N PHE A 44 -7.62 9.12 20.08
CA PHE A 44 -8.54 8.28 20.86
C PHE A 44 -9.32 7.31 19.98
N THR A 45 -9.67 6.17 20.55
CA THR A 45 -10.59 5.20 19.96
C THR A 45 -11.95 5.27 20.64
N THR A 46 -13.03 5.00 19.90
CA THR A 46 -14.39 4.94 20.47
C THR A 46 -14.92 3.53 20.33
N ASP A 47 -15.18 2.86 21.45
CA ASP A 47 -15.72 1.51 21.43
C ASP A 47 -17.20 1.47 20.98
N SER A 48 -17.73 0.26 20.76
CA SER A 48 -19.13 0.06 20.36
C SER A 48 -20.18 0.57 21.37
N THR A 49 -19.76 0.94 22.59
CA THR A 49 -20.60 1.52 23.63
C THR A 49 -20.55 3.05 23.65
N GLY A 50 -19.69 3.66 22.82
CA GLY A 50 -19.43 5.09 22.78
C GLY A 50 -18.41 5.56 23.82
N THR A 51 -17.67 4.66 24.45
CA THR A 51 -16.63 5.02 25.41
C THR A 51 -15.35 5.35 24.66
N GLN A 52 -14.84 6.56 24.88
CA GLN A 52 -13.54 6.97 24.36
C GLN A 52 -12.41 6.40 25.22
N THR A 53 -11.43 5.81 24.57
CA THR A 53 -10.18 5.35 25.17
C THR A 53 -9.04 6.09 24.52
N GLU A 54 -8.19 6.70 25.36
CA GLU A 54 -6.95 7.34 24.95
C GLU A 54 -6.05 6.37 24.18
N GLY A 55 -5.41 6.86 23.11
CA GLY A 55 -4.40 6.16 22.33
C GLY A 55 -4.81 5.85 20.89
N PHE A 56 -3.85 5.32 20.14
CA PHE A 56 -4.01 4.89 18.75
C PHE A 56 -4.75 3.55 18.65
N ASP A 57 -5.51 3.38 17.58
CA ASP A 57 -5.98 2.07 17.15
C ASP A 57 -4.84 1.31 16.44
N LEU A 58 -4.69 0.02 16.76
CA LEU A 58 -3.65 -0.79 16.13
C LEU A 58 -4.08 -1.22 14.74
N VAL A 59 -3.16 -1.09 13.78
CA VAL A 59 -3.45 -1.34 12.37
C VAL A 59 -3.01 -2.75 11.99
N GLY A 60 -3.95 -3.55 11.50
CA GLY A 60 -3.64 -4.85 10.93
C GLY A 60 -2.72 -4.71 9.71
N PRO A 61 -1.63 -5.49 9.63
CA PRO A 61 -0.68 -5.30 8.56
C PRO A 61 -1.20 -5.89 7.23
N LEU A 62 -1.12 -5.07 6.20
CA LEU A 62 -1.04 -5.46 4.79
C LEU A 62 0.45 -5.72 4.47
N ASN A 63 1.06 -6.70 5.12
CA ASN A 63 2.47 -6.99 4.89
C ASN A 63 2.69 -7.49 3.45
N LEU A 64 3.81 -7.10 2.84
CA LEU A 64 4.12 -7.43 1.44
C LEU A 64 5.58 -7.90 1.24
N ALA A 65 6.51 -7.46 2.09
CA ALA A 65 7.93 -7.83 2.06
C ALA A 65 8.68 -7.45 3.36
N PRO A 66 8.37 -8.04 4.53
CA PRO A 66 9.13 -7.81 5.76
C PRO A 66 10.58 -8.33 5.63
N PRO A 67 11.59 -7.71 6.26
CA PRO A 67 11.51 -6.49 7.07
C PRO A 67 11.63 -5.19 6.23
N LEU A 68 11.62 -5.27 4.90
CA LEU A 68 11.84 -4.13 4.02
C LEU A 68 10.63 -3.18 3.97
N LEU A 69 9.43 -3.74 3.89
CA LEU A 69 8.18 -2.99 3.77
C LEU A 69 7.05 -3.69 4.53
N GLY A 70 6.61 -3.05 5.62
CA GLY A 70 5.29 -3.25 6.22
C GLY A 70 4.36 -2.12 5.81
N LEU A 71 3.13 -2.43 5.41
CA LEU A 71 2.08 -1.46 5.11
C LEU A 71 0.82 -1.85 5.86
N GLY A 72 -0.03 -0.89 6.20
CA GLY A 72 -1.32 -1.12 6.84
C GLY A 72 -2.21 0.10 6.68
N GLY A 73 -3.53 -0.10 6.79
CA GLY A 73 -4.52 0.97 6.61
C GLY A 73 -4.72 1.33 5.13
N GLY A 74 -4.95 2.61 4.85
CA GLY A 74 -5.27 3.11 3.51
C GLY A 74 -6.76 3.04 3.18
N LYS A 75 -7.11 3.20 1.91
CA LYS A 75 -8.49 3.34 1.42
C LYS A 75 -8.78 2.36 0.29
N ALA A 76 -9.60 1.35 0.54
CA ALA A 76 -10.02 0.39 -0.47
C ALA A 76 -11.24 0.90 -1.26
N LEU A 77 -11.30 0.55 -2.56
CA LEU A 77 -12.45 0.82 -3.45
C LEU A 77 -12.85 2.31 -3.55
N GLY A 78 -11.96 3.23 -3.18
CA GLY A 78 -12.26 4.67 -3.12
C GLY A 78 -13.31 5.06 -2.08
N ILE A 79 -13.82 4.13 -1.26
CA ILE A 79 -14.92 4.39 -0.31
C ILE A 79 -14.74 3.77 1.08
N LEU A 80 -13.86 2.77 1.22
CA LEU A 80 -13.71 2.00 2.44
C LEU A 80 -12.39 2.38 3.14
N ASN A 81 -12.51 3.08 4.26
CA ASN A 81 -11.40 3.41 5.14
C ASN A 81 -10.99 2.17 5.93
N LEU A 82 -9.71 1.78 5.85
CA LEU A 82 -9.21 0.55 6.45
C LEU A 82 -8.62 0.75 7.85
N ALA A 83 -8.23 1.98 8.20
CA ALA A 83 -7.68 2.34 9.51
C ALA A 83 -8.24 3.70 9.95
N PRO A 84 -9.53 3.77 10.33
CA PRO A 84 -10.11 5.01 10.85
C PRO A 84 -9.53 5.33 12.24
N GLN A 85 -9.15 6.58 12.45
CA GLN A 85 -8.68 7.10 13.73
C GLN A 85 -9.35 8.44 14.02
N SER A 86 -9.59 8.75 15.30
CA SER A 86 -10.09 10.06 15.71
C SER A 86 -9.05 10.78 16.57
N PHE A 87 -9.00 12.10 16.44
CA PHE A 87 -8.13 12.96 17.25
C PHE A 87 -8.91 14.11 17.87
N ASP A 88 -8.65 14.37 19.15
CA ASP A 88 -8.95 15.66 19.76
C ASP A 88 -7.83 16.65 19.38
N LEU A 89 -8.21 17.85 18.95
CA LEU A 89 -7.27 18.89 18.52
C LEU A 89 -7.13 19.97 19.57
N TYR A 90 -5.90 20.42 19.80
CA TYR A 90 -5.58 21.48 20.75
C TYR A 90 -4.62 22.53 20.19
N ASN A 91 -4.77 23.76 20.66
CA ASN A 91 -3.74 24.80 20.60
C ASN A 91 -3.20 25.01 22.02
N GLY A 92 -2.05 24.39 22.30
CA GLY A 92 -1.53 24.25 23.66
C GLY A 92 -2.47 23.42 24.53
N THR A 93 -3.22 24.08 25.43
CA THR A 93 -4.21 23.41 26.30
C THR A 93 -5.65 23.80 25.96
N THR A 94 -5.85 24.54 24.87
CA THR A 94 -7.18 24.98 24.43
C THR A 94 -7.69 24.01 23.38
N SER A 95 -8.80 23.32 23.65
CA SER A 95 -9.45 22.43 22.67
C SER A 95 -9.97 23.24 21.48
N LEU A 96 -9.68 22.75 20.28
CA LEU A 96 -10.14 23.29 19.01
C LEU A 96 -11.34 22.51 18.47
N GLY A 97 -11.42 21.21 18.75
CA GLY A 97 -12.46 20.32 18.22
C GLY A 97 -11.94 18.91 18.02
N THR A 98 -12.64 18.12 17.23
CA THR A 98 -12.24 16.77 16.82
C THR A 98 -12.05 16.67 15.31
N VAL A 99 -11.23 15.72 14.88
CA VAL A 99 -11.15 15.27 13.49
C VAL A 99 -11.25 13.75 13.42
N ASP A 100 -11.92 13.26 12.39
CA ASP A 100 -11.87 11.86 12.00
C ASP A 100 -10.94 11.74 10.79
N THR A 101 -10.09 10.72 10.80
CA THR A 101 -9.07 10.49 9.79
C THR A 101 -9.12 9.04 9.29
N ASN A 102 -8.36 8.78 8.23
CA ASN A 102 -7.97 7.43 7.86
C ASN A 102 -6.45 7.37 7.71
N GLU A 103 -5.83 6.39 8.36
CA GLU A 103 -4.39 6.27 8.48
C GLU A 103 -3.80 5.29 7.46
N THR A 104 -2.55 5.51 7.10
CA THR A 104 -1.66 4.56 6.45
C THR A 104 -0.43 4.45 7.35
N VAL A 105 -0.24 3.28 7.94
CA VAL A 105 0.90 2.99 8.82
C VAL A 105 1.86 2.11 8.05
N SER A 106 3.15 2.44 8.09
CA SER A 106 4.15 1.67 7.37
C SER A 106 5.46 1.58 8.11
N THR A 107 6.21 0.54 7.80
CA THR A 107 7.60 0.38 8.21
C THR A 107 8.44 0.21 6.96
N LEU A 108 9.33 1.16 6.68
CA LEU A 108 10.25 1.11 5.54
C LEU A 108 11.67 0.93 6.05
N LEU A 109 12.29 -0.22 5.79
CA LEU A 109 13.64 -0.55 6.28
C LEU A 109 13.79 -0.41 7.81
N GLY A 110 12.74 -0.75 8.55
CA GLY A 110 12.67 -0.56 10.01
C GLY A 110 12.33 0.86 10.47
N LEU A 111 12.12 1.82 9.57
CA LEU A 111 11.70 3.19 9.92
C LEU A 111 10.18 3.29 9.94
N HIS A 112 9.63 3.82 11.03
CA HIS A 112 8.18 3.93 11.23
C HIS A 112 7.63 5.18 10.56
N ASN A 113 6.47 5.04 9.93
CA ASN A 113 5.78 6.13 9.26
C ASN A 113 4.28 6.04 9.49
N THR A 114 3.65 7.18 9.78
CA THR A 114 2.20 7.29 9.86
C THR A 114 1.75 8.48 9.03
N ALA A 115 0.98 8.19 7.97
CA ALA A 115 0.23 9.17 7.23
C ALA A 115 -1.24 9.13 7.67
N PHE A 116 -1.91 10.26 7.78
CA PHE A 116 -3.35 10.30 7.98
C PHE A 116 -4.02 11.40 7.16
N THR A 117 -5.16 11.04 6.56
CA THR A 117 -5.99 11.94 5.76
C THR A 117 -7.21 12.36 6.58
N VAL A 118 -7.44 13.66 6.71
CA VAL A 118 -8.63 14.21 7.40
C VAL A 118 -9.88 13.90 6.58
N LEU A 119 -10.82 13.18 7.17
CA LEU A 119 -12.10 12.83 6.56
C LEU A 119 -13.22 13.76 6.97
N SER A 120 -13.20 14.24 8.22
CA SER A 120 -14.19 15.18 8.73
C SER A 120 -13.65 15.92 9.93
N SER A 121 -14.25 17.08 10.24
CA SER A 121 -13.86 17.90 11.38
C SER A 121 -15.09 18.47 12.09
N THR A 122 -15.02 18.54 13.42
CA THR A 122 -16.07 19.10 14.27
C THR A 122 -15.47 20.10 15.25
N ALA A 123 -15.81 21.38 15.09
CA ALA A 123 -15.29 22.45 15.97
C ALA A 123 -15.88 22.38 17.37
N ALA A 124 -15.03 22.66 18.36
CA ALA A 124 -15.47 22.88 19.73
C ALA A 124 -16.36 24.13 19.83
N ASP A 125 -17.18 24.18 20.89
CA ASP A 125 -18.08 25.30 21.13
C ASP A 125 -17.33 26.64 21.18
N GLY A 126 -17.66 27.55 20.24
CA GLY A 126 -17.07 28.88 20.17
C GLY A 126 -15.74 28.96 19.41
N VAL A 127 -15.28 27.86 18.80
CA VAL A 127 -14.14 27.80 17.88
C VAL A 127 -14.63 27.99 16.45
N ASP A 128 -13.87 28.72 15.63
CA ASP A 128 -14.14 28.85 14.20
C ASP A 128 -13.67 27.58 13.48
N ALA A 129 -14.53 27.00 12.62
CA ALA A 129 -14.19 25.81 11.85
C ALA A 129 -12.96 26.02 10.95
N SER A 130 -12.63 27.27 10.58
CA SER A 130 -11.41 27.59 9.84
C SER A 130 -10.12 27.38 10.63
N GLN A 131 -10.20 27.09 11.94
CA GLN A 131 -9.05 26.75 12.78
C GLN A 131 -8.74 25.25 12.77
N LEU A 132 -9.63 24.43 12.20
CA LEU A 132 -9.42 23.00 12.03
C LEU A 132 -8.79 22.72 10.67
N PRO A 133 -8.11 21.57 10.53
CA PRO A 133 -7.70 21.06 9.23
C PRO A 133 -8.88 20.95 8.26
N VAL A 134 -8.60 21.22 6.99
CA VAL A 134 -9.57 21.06 5.90
C VAL A 134 -9.75 19.57 5.60
N GLU A 135 -10.97 19.16 5.25
CA GLU A 135 -11.22 17.79 4.77
C GLU A 135 -10.35 17.49 3.54
N GLY A 136 -9.68 16.35 3.56
CA GLY A 136 -8.69 15.92 2.58
C GLY A 136 -7.25 16.31 2.90
N THR A 137 -7.00 17.13 3.93
CA THR A 137 -5.61 17.42 4.35
C THR A 137 -4.91 16.14 4.78
N VAL A 138 -3.69 15.94 4.29
CA VAL A 138 -2.81 14.82 4.61
C VAL A 138 -1.71 15.32 5.53
N TYR A 139 -1.52 14.62 6.65
CA TYR A 139 -0.36 14.75 7.51
C TYR A 139 0.44 13.46 7.43
N ASP A 140 1.75 13.55 7.41
CA ASP A 140 2.63 12.39 7.45
C ASP A 140 3.86 12.69 8.30
N VAL A 141 4.26 11.70 9.09
CA VAL A 141 5.49 11.73 9.88
C VAL A 141 6.25 10.44 9.65
N LEU A 142 7.46 10.58 9.10
CA LEU A 142 8.45 9.53 9.00
C LEU A 142 9.51 9.71 10.10
N ASN A 143 9.60 8.73 11.00
CA ASN A 143 10.61 8.67 12.05
C ASN A 143 11.90 8.05 11.50
N LEU A 144 12.93 8.89 11.31
CA LEU A 144 14.25 8.47 10.82
C LEU A 144 15.16 7.96 11.96
N GLY A 145 14.68 7.99 13.21
CA GLY A 145 15.41 7.62 14.41
C GLY A 145 16.37 8.71 14.91
N GLY A 146 16.82 8.58 16.16
CA GLY A 146 17.84 9.47 16.74
C GLY A 146 17.42 10.95 16.86
N GLY A 147 16.12 11.24 16.87
CA GLY A 147 15.57 12.59 16.90
C GLY A 147 15.45 13.27 15.52
N PHE A 148 15.58 12.51 14.43
CA PHE A 148 15.35 12.97 13.07
C PHE A 148 13.97 12.54 12.58
N TYR A 149 13.22 13.47 12.00
CA TYR A 149 11.89 13.19 11.44
C TYR A 149 11.73 13.92 10.12
N ASN A 150 10.95 13.36 9.21
CA ASN A 150 10.39 14.09 8.09
C ASN A 150 8.90 14.31 8.37
N VAL A 151 8.46 15.55 8.34
CA VAL A 151 7.07 15.94 8.63
C VAL A 151 6.50 16.61 7.40
N TYR A 152 5.55 15.93 6.78
CA TYR A 152 4.91 16.34 5.54
C TYR A 152 3.45 16.72 5.82
N VAL A 153 3.02 17.85 5.25
CA VAL A 153 1.64 18.34 5.32
C VAL A 153 1.19 18.80 3.94
N ALA A 154 0.07 18.27 3.46
CA ALA A 154 -0.52 18.68 2.21
C ALA A 154 -1.99 19.02 2.35
N THR A 155 -2.41 20.15 1.80
CA THR A 155 -3.81 20.55 1.74
C THR A 155 -4.39 20.32 0.35
N PRO A 156 -5.66 19.93 0.21
CA PRO A 156 -6.26 19.62 -1.08
C PRO A 156 -6.61 20.87 -1.91
N GLY A 157 -6.81 20.66 -3.21
CA GLY A 157 -7.35 21.64 -4.15
C GLY A 157 -6.32 22.29 -5.08
N GLU A 158 -6.79 23.11 -6.02
CA GLU A 158 -5.98 23.83 -7.02
C GLU A 158 -4.96 24.79 -6.39
N HIS A 159 -5.26 25.29 -5.19
CA HIS A 159 -4.38 26.14 -4.40
C HIS A 159 -3.85 25.43 -3.15
N GLY A 160 -3.90 24.10 -3.16
CA GLY A 160 -3.35 23.27 -2.10
C GLY A 160 -1.85 23.53 -1.93
N THR A 161 -1.40 23.60 -0.69
CA THR A 161 0.01 23.75 -0.33
C THR A 161 0.60 22.41 0.08
N VAL A 162 1.87 22.20 -0.24
CA VAL A 162 2.70 21.13 0.28
C VAL A 162 3.77 21.76 1.15
N THR A 163 3.87 21.31 2.40
CA THR A 163 4.94 21.63 3.32
C THR A 163 5.66 20.34 3.66
N ASP A 164 6.98 20.33 3.56
CA ASP A 164 7.81 19.21 3.96
C ASP A 164 8.97 19.73 4.80
N THR A 165 9.09 19.24 6.04
CA THR A 165 10.10 19.69 6.99
C THR A 165 10.93 18.51 7.49
N LEU A 166 12.23 18.54 7.24
CA LEU A 166 13.18 17.67 7.93
C LEU A 166 13.48 18.28 9.32
N VAL A 167 12.94 17.66 10.36
CA VAL A 167 13.22 17.96 11.76
C VAL A 167 14.50 17.26 12.16
N THR A 168 15.43 18.01 12.75
CA THR A 168 16.68 17.45 13.29
C THR A 168 16.95 17.99 14.68
N PRO A 169 17.78 17.32 15.50
CA PRO A 169 18.18 17.84 16.82
C PRO A 169 18.92 19.18 16.79
N PHE A 170 19.36 19.62 15.61
CA PHE A 170 20.10 20.87 15.43
C PHE A 170 19.22 21.97 14.86
N GLY A 171 18.17 21.64 14.11
CA GLY A 171 17.31 22.63 13.46
C GLY A 171 16.44 22.01 12.37
N ASN A 172 15.37 22.71 11.99
CA ASN A 172 14.46 22.28 10.94
C ASN A 172 14.93 22.77 9.58
N THR A 173 14.82 21.92 8.55
CA THR A 173 15.12 22.25 7.16
C THR A 173 13.85 22.10 6.32
N ASP A 174 13.49 23.14 5.58
CA ASP A 174 12.36 23.11 4.64
C ASP A 174 12.76 22.38 3.35
N LEU A 175 12.07 21.29 3.05
CA LEU A 175 12.20 20.45 1.87
C LEU A 175 11.03 20.63 0.89
N SER A 176 10.08 21.52 1.16
CA SER A 176 8.84 21.68 0.39
C SER A 176 9.09 21.90 -1.11
N ALA A 177 10.16 22.61 -1.46
CA ALA A 177 10.52 22.86 -2.86
C ALA A 177 10.95 21.59 -3.63
N LEU A 178 11.46 20.56 -2.92
CA LEU A 178 11.86 19.30 -3.53
C LEU A 178 10.65 18.46 -3.94
N PHE A 179 9.56 18.56 -3.19
CA PHE A 179 8.37 17.70 -3.35
C PHE A 179 7.09 18.49 -3.67
N ALA A 180 7.21 19.74 -4.11
CA ALA A 180 6.06 20.57 -4.48
C ALA A 180 5.17 19.95 -5.58
N GLY A 181 5.72 19.04 -6.39
CA GLY A 181 4.99 18.27 -7.41
C GLY A 181 4.21 17.07 -6.86
N MET A 182 4.46 16.63 -5.62
CA MET A 182 3.71 15.58 -4.95
C MET A 182 2.80 16.22 -3.90
N ASN A 183 1.54 16.46 -4.26
CA ASN A 183 0.49 16.81 -3.30
C ASN A 183 -0.36 15.55 -3.03
N ALA A 184 -0.08 14.85 -1.93
CA ALA A 184 -0.78 13.61 -1.57
C ALA A 184 -2.25 13.83 -1.19
N ALA A 185 -2.66 15.06 -0.91
CA ALA A 185 -4.07 15.41 -0.67
C ALA A 185 -4.90 15.53 -1.97
N ASN A 186 -4.24 15.57 -3.13
CA ASN A 186 -4.90 15.58 -4.43
C ASN A 186 -4.93 14.16 -5.04
N PRO A 187 -5.96 13.82 -5.83
CA PRO A 187 -5.95 12.60 -6.62
C PRO A 187 -4.76 12.54 -7.57
N LEU A 188 -4.23 11.33 -7.76
CA LEU A 188 -3.15 11.04 -8.70
C LEU A 188 -3.63 11.27 -10.14
N GLN A 189 -2.73 11.80 -10.98
CA GLN A 189 -3.02 12.12 -12.38
C GLN A 189 -2.26 11.14 -13.30
N PRO A 190 -2.93 10.11 -13.86
CA PRO A 190 -2.26 9.13 -14.71
C PRO A 190 -1.57 9.75 -15.94
N GLY A 191 -2.16 10.83 -16.48
CA GLY A 191 -1.62 11.53 -17.66
C GLY A 191 -0.20 12.07 -17.48
N ASP A 192 0.20 12.42 -16.26
CA ASP A 192 1.51 12.99 -15.97
C ASP A 192 2.66 12.03 -16.32
N ALA A 193 2.41 10.71 -16.29
CA ALA A 193 3.39 9.69 -16.67
C ALA A 193 3.71 9.72 -18.17
N PHE A 194 2.77 10.13 -19.02
CA PHE A 194 2.89 10.04 -20.48
C PHE A 194 3.35 11.35 -21.13
N ALA A 195 3.66 12.40 -20.36
CA ALA A 195 4.04 13.72 -20.88
C ALA A 195 5.21 13.67 -21.89
N ALA A 196 6.17 12.75 -21.73
CA ALA A 196 7.28 12.56 -22.66
C ALA A 196 6.89 11.86 -23.98
N LEU A 197 5.70 11.25 -24.04
CA LEU A 197 5.23 10.38 -25.13
C LEU A 197 4.09 10.98 -25.98
N GLN A 198 3.55 12.13 -25.57
CA GLN A 198 2.47 12.83 -26.29
C GLN A 198 2.93 13.52 -27.60
N ALA A 199 4.25 13.56 -27.85
CA ALA A 199 4.81 14.31 -28.96
C ALA A 199 4.44 13.70 -30.33
N GLY A 200 3.48 14.33 -31.02
CA GLY A 200 3.09 13.98 -32.39
C GLY A 200 1.65 13.52 -32.55
N ASP A 201 0.93 13.31 -31.44
CA ASP A 201 -0.41 12.70 -31.43
C ASP A 201 -1.53 13.69 -31.10
N SER A 202 -1.23 14.98 -30.99
CA SER A 202 -2.22 16.04 -30.72
C SER A 202 -3.30 16.21 -31.80
N SER A 203 -3.15 15.56 -32.96
CA SER A 203 -4.22 15.48 -33.97
C SER A 203 -5.27 14.41 -33.66
N ILE A 204 -4.98 13.49 -32.73
CA ILE A 204 -5.86 12.42 -32.27
C ILE A 204 -6.62 12.89 -31.02
N GLY A 205 -5.89 13.36 -30.00
CA GLY A 205 -6.44 13.93 -28.77
C GLY A 205 -5.35 14.70 -28.01
N ASP A 206 -5.76 15.59 -27.11
CA ASP A 206 -4.79 16.42 -26.34
C ASP A 206 -3.94 15.56 -25.39
N ASP A 207 -4.52 14.48 -24.88
CA ASP A 207 -3.87 13.52 -23.97
C ASP A 207 -3.38 12.24 -24.67
N ALA A 208 -3.46 12.17 -26.00
CA ALA A 208 -3.07 10.99 -26.76
C ALA A 208 -1.55 10.74 -26.69
N PHE A 209 -1.13 9.48 -26.54
CA PHE A 209 0.27 9.09 -26.44
C PHE A 209 0.55 7.77 -27.15
N THR A 210 1.80 7.60 -27.61
CA THR A 210 2.23 6.40 -28.32
C THR A 210 3.14 5.52 -27.48
N ILE A 211 2.82 4.23 -27.40
CA ILE A 211 3.70 3.19 -26.89
C ILE A 211 3.78 2.04 -27.89
N GLY A 212 5.00 1.72 -28.32
CA GLY A 212 5.22 0.68 -29.33
C GLY A 212 4.58 1.03 -30.67
N GLY A 213 3.65 0.19 -31.14
CA GLY A 213 2.93 0.38 -32.40
C GLY A 213 1.55 1.02 -32.26
N PHE A 214 1.13 1.34 -31.03
CA PHE A 214 -0.21 1.81 -30.70
C PHE A 214 -0.19 3.23 -30.16
N THR A 215 -1.17 4.02 -30.58
CA THR A 215 -1.51 5.29 -29.93
C THR A 215 -2.77 5.09 -29.12
N PHE A 216 -2.71 5.50 -27.86
CA PHE A 216 -3.82 5.44 -26.92
C PHE A 216 -4.36 6.85 -26.70
N ASN A 217 -5.67 7.04 -26.85
CA ASN A 217 -6.35 8.26 -26.49
C ASN A 217 -7.31 7.98 -25.32
N PRO A 218 -7.03 8.48 -24.10
CA PRO A 218 -7.85 8.20 -22.93
C PRO A 218 -9.22 8.86 -23.03
N PHE A 219 -10.26 8.16 -22.58
CA PHE A 219 -11.58 8.74 -22.40
C PHE A 219 -12.31 8.11 -21.22
N SER A 220 -13.42 8.72 -20.81
CA SER A 220 -14.35 8.18 -19.82
C SER A 220 -15.78 8.25 -20.34
N THR A 221 -16.61 7.27 -19.95
CA THR A 221 -18.04 7.28 -20.26
C THR A 221 -18.84 7.46 -18.98
N GLY A 222 -19.53 8.60 -18.86
CA GLY A 222 -20.42 8.89 -17.75
C GLY A 222 -21.61 7.92 -17.68
N THR A 223 -22.26 7.84 -16.52
CA THR A 223 -23.46 6.99 -16.31
C THR A 223 -24.63 7.36 -17.22
N ASP A 224 -24.64 8.57 -17.76
CA ASP A 224 -25.59 9.08 -18.75
C ASP A 224 -25.19 8.76 -20.20
N GLY A 225 -24.06 8.08 -20.40
CA GLY A 225 -23.48 7.74 -21.70
C GLY A 225 -22.64 8.85 -22.32
N THR A 226 -22.39 9.96 -21.62
CA THR A 226 -21.56 11.05 -22.13
C THR A 226 -20.09 10.63 -22.15
N VAL A 227 -19.45 10.68 -23.32
CA VAL A 227 -18.02 10.44 -23.46
C VAL A 227 -17.25 11.74 -23.23
N THR A 228 -16.27 11.71 -22.33
CA THR A 228 -15.36 12.82 -22.04
C THR A 228 -13.93 12.38 -22.35
N ASP A 229 -13.25 13.16 -23.19
CA ASP A 229 -11.84 12.94 -23.52
C ASP A 229 -10.94 13.24 -22.32
N GLY A 230 -9.84 12.50 -22.21
CA GLY A 230 -8.84 12.67 -21.15
C GLY A 230 -8.86 11.59 -20.06
N PHE A 231 -7.87 11.69 -19.18
CA PHE A 231 -7.69 10.77 -18.06
C PHE A 231 -8.70 11.03 -16.93
N THR A 232 -9.14 9.94 -16.27
CA THR A 232 -9.86 10.04 -15.00
C THR A 232 -8.84 10.05 -13.85
N PRO A 233 -8.88 11.03 -12.94
CA PRO A 233 -8.02 11.03 -11.76
C PRO A 233 -8.22 9.78 -10.89
N VAL A 234 -7.14 9.38 -10.20
CA VAL A 234 -7.10 8.15 -9.41
C VAL A 234 -6.93 8.49 -7.92
N ASP A 235 -7.85 8.00 -7.09
CA ASP A 235 -7.74 8.15 -5.64
C ASP A 235 -6.52 7.39 -5.10
N SER A 236 -5.87 7.95 -4.09
CA SER A 236 -4.82 7.25 -3.34
C SER A 236 -5.39 6.07 -2.57
N LEU A 237 -4.74 4.91 -2.71
CA LEU A 237 -4.97 3.69 -1.95
C LEU A 237 -4.15 3.70 -0.64
N ALA A 238 -2.87 4.04 -0.74
CA ALA A 238 -1.94 4.12 0.38
C ALA A 238 -0.84 5.13 0.06
N SER A 239 -0.40 5.91 1.05
CA SER A 239 0.64 6.93 0.85
C SER A 239 1.61 6.96 2.03
N ILE A 240 2.89 7.16 1.69
CA ILE A 240 4.01 7.50 2.57
C ILE A 240 4.68 8.75 1.96
N PRO A 241 3.99 9.91 1.92
CA PRO A 241 4.55 11.09 1.28
C PRO A 241 5.76 11.63 2.07
N PRO A 242 6.75 12.26 1.42
CA PRO A 242 6.84 12.49 -0.01
C PRO A 242 7.51 11.32 -0.78
N LEU A 243 7.67 10.15 -0.14
CA LEU A 243 8.39 9.01 -0.72
C LEU A 243 7.57 8.23 -1.73
N LEU A 244 6.34 7.87 -1.36
CA LEU A 244 5.49 6.98 -2.12
C LEU A 244 4.02 7.39 -2.02
N ASN A 245 3.30 7.36 -3.14
CA ASN A 245 1.84 7.40 -3.17
C ASN A 245 1.34 6.40 -4.21
N LEU A 246 0.49 5.47 -3.78
CA LEU A 246 -0.06 4.39 -4.59
C LEU A 246 -1.54 4.65 -4.84
N GLY A 247 -2.01 4.46 -6.06
CA GLY A 247 -3.41 4.50 -6.41
C GLY A 247 -3.75 3.51 -7.51
N GLY A 248 -5.04 3.24 -7.67
CA GLY A 248 -5.53 2.24 -8.61
C GLY A 248 -5.56 0.85 -7.99
N GLY A 249 -5.10 -0.14 -8.73
CA GLY A 249 -5.11 -1.55 -8.33
C GLY A 249 -6.30 -2.33 -8.88
N GLN A 250 -6.24 -3.64 -8.68
CA GLN A 250 -7.30 -4.57 -9.05
C GLN A 250 -7.38 -5.73 -8.07
N LEU A 251 -8.57 -6.33 -7.91
CA LEU A 251 -8.78 -7.35 -6.90
C LEU A 251 -9.60 -8.53 -7.41
N THR A 252 -9.15 -9.73 -7.07
CA THR A 252 -9.91 -10.98 -7.13
C THR A 252 -9.37 -11.94 -6.08
N LEU A 253 -10.14 -12.99 -5.76
CA LEU A 253 -9.63 -14.08 -4.95
C LEU A 253 -8.74 -14.97 -5.82
N SER A 254 -7.51 -15.26 -5.38
CA SER A 254 -6.57 -16.11 -6.13
C SER A 254 -7.17 -17.47 -6.49
N THR A 255 -7.97 -18.04 -5.58
CA THR A 255 -8.69 -19.32 -5.78
C THR A 255 -9.71 -19.31 -6.92
N SER A 256 -10.06 -18.14 -7.44
CA SER A 256 -10.95 -17.97 -8.60
C SER A 256 -10.22 -17.50 -9.85
N PHE A 257 -8.92 -17.22 -9.75
CA PHE A 257 -8.07 -16.80 -10.86
C PHE A 257 -7.36 -18.05 -11.42
N PRO A 258 -7.21 -18.20 -12.75
CA PRO A 258 -7.48 -17.22 -13.81
C PRO A 258 -8.92 -17.19 -14.35
N GLU A 259 -9.83 -18.03 -13.86
CA GLU A 259 -11.20 -18.15 -14.40
C GLU A 259 -12.04 -16.86 -14.25
N ALA A 260 -11.81 -16.11 -13.17
CA ALA A 260 -12.40 -14.82 -12.89
C ALA A 260 -11.34 -13.72 -12.99
N GLN A 261 -11.59 -12.75 -13.87
CA GLN A 261 -10.69 -11.61 -14.07
C GLN A 261 -10.76 -10.64 -12.88
N PRO A 262 -9.63 -10.03 -12.49
CA PRO A 262 -9.60 -9.02 -11.43
C PRO A 262 -10.49 -7.81 -11.71
N GLN A 263 -11.18 -7.32 -10.68
CA GLN A 263 -11.94 -6.09 -10.78
C GLN A 263 -11.03 -4.89 -10.54
N ALA A 264 -10.86 -4.03 -11.55
CA ALA A 264 -10.12 -2.77 -11.44
C ALA A 264 -10.80 -1.79 -10.46
N PHE A 265 -10.00 -1.12 -9.63
CA PHE A 265 -10.45 -0.03 -8.76
C PHE A 265 -10.50 1.30 -9.51
N ALA A 266 -9.57 1.52 -10.43
CA ALA A 266 -9.51 2.69 -11.30
C ALA A 266 -9.47 2.25 -12.78
N PRO A 267 -10.61 1.86 -13.38
CA PRO A 267 -10.64 1.51 -14.79
C PRO A 267 -10.46 2.77 -15.65
N GLN A 268 -9.69 2.65 -16.73
CA GLN A 268 -9.56 3.67 -17.76
C GLN A 268 -9.89 3.05 -19.11
N ASP A 269 -10.61 3.78 -19.95
CA ASP A 269 -10.87 3.38 -21.32
C ASP A 269 -9.97 4.19 -22.26
N PHE A 270 -9.51 3.55 -23.34
CA PHE A 270 -8.69 4.19 -24.37
C PHE A 270 -9.22 3.83 -25.76
N GLU A 271 -9.31 4.82 -26.64
CA GLU A 271 -9.35 4.57 -28.08
C GLU A 271 -7.94 4.20 -28.55
N VAL A 272 -7.84 3.22 -29.45
CA VAL A 272 -6.58 2.70 -29.93
C VAL A 272 -6.44 2.95 -31.42
N TYR A 273 -5.31 3.52 -31.82
CA TYR A 273 -4.98 3.81 -33.21
C TYR A 273 -3.69 3.11 -33.65
N SER A 274 -3.58 2.84 -34.95
CA SER A 274 -2.34 2.31 -35.54
C SER A 274 -1.34 3.44 -35.80
N GLY A 275 -0.20 3.45 -35.10
CA GLY A 275 0.85 4.45 -35.28
C GLY A 275 0.44 5.87 -34.86
N THR A 276 1.24 6.87 -35.24
CA THR A 276 1.18 8.26 -34.74
C THR A 276 0.55 9.25 -35.71
N GLY A 277 0.03 10.36 -35.15
CA GLY A 277 -0.39 11.55 -35.89
C GLY A 277 -1.62 11.38 -36.80
N SER A 278 -1.79 12.30 -37.76
CA SER A 278 -3.04 12.44 -38.53
C SER A 278 -3.34 11.31 -39.52
N GLU A 279 -2.37 10.42 -39.78
CA GLU A 279 -2.54 9.25 -40.65
C GLU A 279 -2.87 7.98 -39.84
N ALA A 280 -2.92 8.08 -38.51
CA ALA A 280 -3.29 6.97 -37.65
C ALA A 280 -4.74 6.54 -37.93
N THR A 281 -4.95 5.23 -37.98
CA THR A 281 -6.29 4.64 -38.22
C THR A 281 -6.80 4.07 -36.91
N GLU A 282 -8.05 4.41 -36.56
CA GLU A 282 -8.72 3.84 -35.38
C GLU A 282 -8.86 2.32 -35.54
N LEU A 283 -8.41 1.59 -34.52
CA LEU A 283 -8.47 0.14 -34.44
C LEU A 283 -9.64 -0.32 -33.56
N GLY A 284 -10.06 0.50 -32.60
CA GLY A 284 -11.11 0.20 -31.65
C GLY A 284 -10.83 0.84 -30.30
N SER A 285 -11.31 0.21 -29.23
CA SER A 285 -11.08 0.64 -27.84
C SER A 285 -10.62 -0.50 -26.95
N VAL A 286 -9.95 -0.14 -25.86
CA VAL A 286 -9.57 -1.04 -24.79
C VAL A 286 -10.08 -0.52 -23.46
N LYS A 287 -10.45 -1.46 -22.59
CA LYS A 287 -10.73 -1.21 -21.18
C LYS A 287 -9.58 -1.74 -20.35
N THR A 288 -9.08 -0.96 -19.41
CA THR A 288 -7.90 -1.32 -18.62
C THR A 288 -8.15 -1.25 -17.12
N ALA A 289 -7.28 -1.92 -16.35
CA ALA A 289 -7.01 -1.55 -14.96
C ALA A 289 -5.79 -0.61 -14.96
N VAL A 290 -5.86 0.49 -14.22
CA VAL A 290 -4.75 1.45 -14.11
C VAL A 290 -4.21 1.46 -12.69
N ASP A 291 -2.89 1.41 -12.58
CA ASP A 291 -2.15 1.66 -11.35
C ASP A 291 -1.34 2.94 -11.54
N VAL A 292 -1.43 3.87 -10.59
CA VAL A 292 -0.64 5.10 -10.59
C VAL A 292 0.23 5.10 -9.35
N THR A 293 1.52 5.28 -9.54
CA THR A 293 2.49 5.38 -8.46
C THR A 293 3.20 6.72 -8.56
N ASN A 294 3.28 7.47 -7.48
CA ASN A 294 4.20 8.58 -7.38
C ASN A 294 5.36 8.17 -6.46
N LEU A 295 6.57 8.11 -7.00
CA LEU A 295 7.79 7.74 -6.29
C LEU A 295 8.74 8.93 -6.28
N LEU A 296 8.99 9.51 -5.11
CA LEU A 296 9.88 10.68 -4.94
C LEU A 296 9.50 11.87 -5.83
N GLY A 297 8.21 12.09 -6.08
CA GLY A 297 7.69 13.16 -6.93
C GLY A 297 7.63 12.83 -8.42
N MET A 298 8.08 11.64 -8.83
CA MET A 298 8.00 11.16 -10.21
C MET A 298 6.77 10.27 -10.39
N THR A 299 5.98 10.53 -11.43
CA THR A 299 4.74 9.78 -11.71
C THR A 299 4.99 8.60 -12.63
N ASN A 300 4.53 7.43 -12.21
CA ASN A 300 4.43 6.20 -12.98
C ASN A 300 2.95 5.87 -13.24
N THR A 301 2.62 5.44 -14.44
CA THR A 301 1.31 4.87 -14.75
C THR A 301 1.48 3.55 -15.47
N GLN A 302 0.95 2.50 -14.87
CA GLN A 302 0.81 1.17 -15.46
C GLN A 302 -0.65 0.96 -15.85
N PHE A 303 -0.90 0.33 -16.98
CA PHE A 303 -2.22 -0.18 -17.31
C PHE A 303 -2.19 -1.59 -17.90
N ILE A 304 -3.19 -2.38 -17.50
CA ILE A 304 -3.37 -3.77 -17.88
C ILE A 304 -4.62 -3.88 -18.75
N VAL A 305 -4.49 -4.42 -19.96
CA VAL A 305 -5.62 -4.57 -20.89
C VAL A 305 -6.57 -5.66 -20.39
N GLN A 306 -7.76 -5.27 -19.94
CA GLN A 306 -8.79 -6.19 -19.43
C GLN A 306 -9.88 -6.50 -20.45
N GLY A 307 -10.07 -5.63 -21.45
CA GLY A 307 -11.08 -5.81 -22.49
C GLY A 307 -10.70 -5.11 -23.79
N VAL A 308 -11.15 -5.68 -24.91
CA VAL A 308 -10.91 -5.16 -26.26
C VAL A 308 -12.23 -5.09 -27.02
N THR A 309 -12.45 -4.00 -27.75
CA THR A 309 -13.59 -3.83 -28.67
C THR A 309 -13.07 -3.30 -30.00
N ALA A 310 -13.08 -4.13 -31.04
CA ALA A 310 -12.64 -3.72 -32.38
C ALA A 310 -13.60 -2.73 -33.02
N ALA A 311 -13.04 -1.75 -33.75
CA ALA A 311 -13.81 -0.87 -34.62
C ALA A 311 -14.43 -1.64 -35.79
N ASP A 312 -15.47 -1.07 -36.40
CA ASP A 312 -16.18 -1.69 -37.52
C ASP A 312 -15.23 -2.03 -38.67
N GLY A 313 -15.15 -3.32 -39.02
CA GLY A 313 -14.30 -3.82 -40.10
C GLY A 313 -12.83 -4.00 -39.74
N VAL A 314 -12.46 -3.83 -38.47
CA VAL A 314 -11.13 -4.14 -37.92
C VAL A 314 -11.16 -5.51 -37.24
N ASP A 315 -10.06 -6.27 -37.37
CA ASP A 315 -9.89 -7.53 -36.66
C ASP A 315 -9.42 -7.26 -35.23
N ALA A 316 -9.99 -7.95 -34.24
CA ALA A 316 -9.61 -7.81 -32.84
C ALA A 316 -8.14 -8.19 -32.60
N GLU A 317 -7.55 -9.05 -33.43
CA GLU A 317 -6.12 -9.39 -33.38
C GLU A 317 -5.18 -8.20 -33.65
N LYS A 318 -5.72 -7.08 -34.17
CA LYS A 318 -4.95 -5.85 -34.36
C LYS A 318 -4.91 -4.96 -33.12
N LEU A 319 -5.75 -5.23 -32.11
CA LEU A 319 -5.70 -4.53 -30.83
C LEU A 319 -4.63 -5.12 -29.93
N PRO A 320 -4.23 -4.42 -28.86
CA PRO A 320 -3.45 -5.00 -27.78
C PRO A 320 -4.01 -6.34 -27.30
N VAL A 321 -3.12 -7.26 -26.94
CA VAL A 321 -3.51 -8.58 -26.43
C VAL A 321 -4.13 -8.41 -25.03
N LEU A 322 -5.15 -9.20 -24.71
CA LEU A 322 -5.72 -9.24 -23.36
C LEU A 322 -4.65 -9.65 -22.35
N GLY A 323 -4.58 -8.95 -21.22
CA GLY A 323 -3.54 -9.13 -20.19
C GLY A 323 -2.24 -8.39 -20.49
N SER A 324 -2.07 -7.76 -21.66
CA SER A 324 -0.89 -6.94 -21.92
C SER A 324 -0.75 -5.79 -20.93
N VAL A 325 0.49 -5.54 -20.52
CA VAL A 325 0.87 -4.45 -19.62
C VAL A 325 1.60 -3.39 -20.42
N TYR A 326 1.22 -2.14 -20.20
CA TYR A 326 1.92 -0.97 -20.68
C TYR A 326 2.17 -0.07 -19.49
N ASP A 327 3.40 0.41 -19.36
CA ASP A 327 3.82 1.22 -18.24
C ASP A 327 4.70 2.36 -18.75
N ALA A 328 4.51 3.54 -18.19
CA ALA A 328 5.39 4.67 -18.37
C ALA A 328 5.76 5.28 -17.01
N PHE A 329 7.06 5.41 -16.77
CA PHE A 329 7.61 6.12 -15.62
C PHE A 329 8.23 7.44 -16.06
N ASN A 330 7.61 8.57 -15.73
CA ASN A 330 8.13 9.90 -16.07
C ASN A 330 9.24 10.33 -15.11
N LEU A 331 10.47 10.40 -15.62
CA LEU A 331 11.66 10.85 -14.89
C LEU A 331 11.89 12.37 -15.00
N GLY A 332 10.99 13.08 -15.69
CA GLY A 332 11.04 14.52 -15.91
C GLY A 332 11.92 14.95 -17.08
N ASN A 333 11.77 16.21 -17.51
CA ASN A 333 12.60 16.83 -18.55
C ASN A 333 12.67 16.05 -19.89
N GLY A 334 11.58 15.37 -20.25
CA GLY A 334 11.50 14.55 -21.47
C GLY A 334 12.18 13.17 -21.36
N TRP A 335 12.52 12.73 -20.16
CA TRP A 335 12.96 11.37 -19.87
C TRP A 335 11.77 10.55 -19.36
N ALA A 336 11.60 9.36 -19.90
CA ALA A 336 10.64 8.39 -19.38
C ALA A 336 11.17 6.97 -19.56
N ASN A 337 10.89 6.08 -18.61
CA ASN A 337 11.03 4.65 -18.83
C ASN A 337 9.71 4.11 -19.38
N VAL A 338 9.74 3.29 -20.43
CA VAL A 338 8.54 2.71 -21.03
C VAL A 338 8.69 1.21 -21.07
N TYR A 339 7.85 0.54 -20.30
CA TYR A 339 7.82 -0.92 -20.21
C TYR A 339 6.56 -1.45 -20.89
N THR A 340 6.70 -2.52 -21.66
CA THR A 340 5.58 -3.25 -22.25
C THR A 340 5.77 -4.74 -22.10
N ALA A 341 4.71 -5.45 -21.77
CA ALA A 341 4.73 -6.89 -21.71
C ALA A 341 3.46 -7.53 -22.30
N THR A 342 3.62 -8.71 -22.90
CA THR A 342 2.51 -9.57 -23.30
C THR A 342 2.51 -10.83 -22.43
N PRO A 343 1.33 -11.39 -22.10
CA PRO A 343 1.26 -12.57 -21.25
C PRO A 343 1.73 -13.82 -21.97
N ASP A 344 2.21 -14.78 -21.19
CA ASP A 344 2.46 -16.14 -21.64
C ASP A 344 1.12 -16.81 -22.01
N VAL A 345 1.12 -17.57 -23.11
CA VAL A 345 -0.06 -18.30 -23.57
C VAL A 345 0.19 -19.78 -23.40
N VAL A 346 -0.60 -20.42 -22.54
CA VAL A 346 -0.59 -21.87 -22.35
C VAL A 346 -1.64 -22.49 -23.28
N ALA A 347 -1.18 -23.33 -24.22
CA ALA A 347 -2.06 -24.10 -25.09
C ALA A 347 -2.77 -25.23 -24.31
N GLU A 348 -3.86 -25.78 -24.86
CA GLU A 348 -4.62 -26.89 -24.24
C GLU A 348 -3.75 -28.14 -23.96
N ASP A 349 -2.64 -28.31 -24.68
CA ASP A 349 -1.69 -29.41 -24.51
C ASP A 349 -0.59 -29.12 -23.47
N GLY A 350 -0.65 -27.98 -22.79
CA GLY A 350 0.33 -27.54 -21.80
C GLY A 350 1.56 -26.84 -22.39
N THR A 351 1.64 -26.65 -23.70
CA THR A 351 2.76 -25.91 -24.31
C THR A 351 2.65 -24.42 -23.97
N VAL A 352 3.70 -23.86 -23.36
CA VAL A 352 3.79 -22.43 -23.05
C VAL A 352 4.45 -21.68 -24.20
N THR A 353 3.76 -20.71 -24.76
CA THR A 353 4.35 -19.68 -25.63
C THR A 353 4.64 -18.46 -24.77
N HIS A 354 5.93 -18.22 -24.51
CA HIS A 354 6.33 -17.07 -23.69
C HIS A 354 5.97 -15.75 -24.36
N GLY A 355 5.48 -14.83 -23.54
CA GLY A 355 5.24 -13.45 -23.92
C GLY A 355 6.52 -12.70 -24.25
N THR A 356 6.35 -11.45 -24.65
CA THR A 356 7.42 -10.52 -24.99
C THR A 356 7.50 -9.45 -23.94
N VAL A 357 8.71 -9.16 -23.47
CA VAL A 357 9.00 -8.02 -22.59
C VAL A 357 9.89 -7.05 -23.35
N HIS A 358 9.49 -5.78 -23.37
CA HIS A 358 10.30 -4.68 -23.86
C HIS A 358 10.38 -3.59 -22.81
N ASP A 359 11.59 -3.09 -22.57
CA ASP A 359 11.81 -1.93 -21.72
C ASP A 359 12.69 -0.91 -22.46
N THR A 360 12.26 0.34 -22.46
CA THR A 360 12.88 1.41 -23.23
C THR A 360 12.98 2.68 -22.41
N LEU A 361 14.22 3.15 -22.19
CA LEU A 361 14.46 4.47 -21.67
C LEU A 361 14.37 5.49 -22.82
N VAL A 362 13.29 6.26 -22.83
CA VAL A 362 13.06 7.39 -23.72
C VAL A 362 13.85 8.59 -23.22
N THR A 363 14.60 9.22 -24.12
CA THR A 363 15.39 10.42 -23.80
C THR A 363 15.22 11.48 -24.90
N PRO A 364 15.49 12.76 -24.61
CA PRO A 364 15.51 13.81 -25.63
C PRO A 364 16.52 13.58 -26.78
N PHE A 365 17.46 12.64 -26.61
CA PHE A 365 18.54 12.37 -27.57
C PHE A 365 18.35 11.04 -28.32
N GLY A 366 17.26 10.32 -28.06
CA GLY A 366 16.96 9.01 -28.62
C GLY A 366 16.74 7.94 -27.55
N ASN A 367 16.16 6.82 -27.98
CA ASN A 367 15.74 5.75 -27.08
C ASN A 367 16.87 4.75 -26.82
N ILE A 368 16.91 4.21 -25.60
CA ILE A 368 17.85 3.18 -25.17
C ILE A 368 17.05 1.93 -24.79
N ASP A 369 17.36 0.79 -25.40
CA ASP A 369 16.74 -0.49 -25.10
C ASP A 369 17.33 -1.10 -23.81
N LEU A 370 16.47 -1.29 -22.81
CA LEU A 370 16.77 -1.88 -21.51
C LEU A 370 16.18 -3.30 -21.36
N SER A 371 15.56 -3.86 -22.40
CA SER A 371 14.85 -5.15 -22.34
C SER A 371 15.73 -6.30 -21.83
N SER A 372 17.05 -6.25 -22.05
CA SER A 372 17.97 -7.28 -21.53
C SER A 372 18.20 -7.23 -20.02
N LEU A 373 17.94 -6.08 -19.38
CA LEU A 373 18.03 -5.92 -17.93
C LEU A 373 16.81 -6.53 -17.22
N PHE A 374 15.64 -6.45 -17.84
CA PHE A 374 14.36 -6.85 -17.23
C PHE A 374 13.67 -8.01 -17.94
N GLY A 375 14.35 -8.73 -18.82
CA GLY A 375 13.76 -9.85 -19.56
C GLY A 375 13.29 -11.03 -18.70
N GLY A 376 13.72 -11.10 -17.43
CA GLY A 376 13.21 -12.07 -16.45
C GLY A 376 11.96 -11.61 -15.69
N PHE A 377 11.51 -10.37 -15.89
CA PHE A 377 10.34 -9.78 -15.25
C PHE A 377 9.24 -9.58 -16.31
N ASN A 378 8.17 -10.36 -16.22
CA ASN A 378 6.98 -10.19 -17.07
C ASN A 378 5.77 -9.80 -16.22
N ALA A 379 5.47 -8.50 -16.15
CA ALA A 379 4.31 -7.99 -15.39
C ALA A 379 2.96 -8.43 -15.95
N ALA A 380 2.90 -8.93 -17.19
CA ALA A 380 1.67 -9.46 -17.77
C ALA A 380 1.36 -10.89 -17.30
N ASN A 381 2.34 -11.58 -16.71
CA ASN A 381 2.14 -12.88 -16.10
C ASN A 381 1.68 -12.72 -14.64
N PRO A 382 0.84 -13.64 -14.13
CA PRO A 382 0.53 -13.67 -12.72
C PRO A 382 1.79 -13.98 -11.90
N LEU A 383 1.79 -13.54 -10.65
CA LEU A 383 2.86 -13.79 -9.69
C LEU A 383 2.77 -15.24 -9.18
N ASP A 384 3.90 -15.94 -9.16
CA ASP A 384 4.01 -17.29 -8.62
C ASP A 384 4.70 -17.26 -7.24
N PRO A 385 4.01 -17.65 -6.15
CA PRO A 385 4.64 -17.75 -4.84
C PRO A 385 5.86 -18.69 -4.80
N GLY A 386 5.93 -19.69 -5.68
CA GLY A 386 7.01 -20.66 -5.75
C GLY A 386 8.38 -20.05 -6.14
N ASP A 387 8.38 -18.95 -6.89
CA ASP A 387 9.61 -18.34 -7.43
C ASP A 387 10.62 -17.93 -6.33
N ALA A 388 10.11 -17.51 -5.16
CA ALA A 388 10.93 -17.17 -4.01
C ALA A 388 11.65 -18.38 -3.38
N PHE A 389 11.07 -19.58 -3.51
CA PHE A 389 11.52 -20.77 -2.80
C PHE A 389 12.48 -21.65 -3.59
N THR A 390 12.80 -21.33 -4.85
CA THR A 390 13.66 -22.16 -5.72
C THR A 390 15.01 -22.59 -5.11
N GLY A 391 15.56 -21.82 -4.16
CA GLY A 391 16.79 -22.18 -3.41
C GLY A 391 16.58 -23.10 -2.20
N LEU A 392 15.32 -23.37 -1.81
CA LEU A 392 14.91 -24.09 -0.60
C LEU A 392 14.15 -25.40 -0.89
N HIS A 393 14.00 -25.78 -2.16
CA HIS A 393 13.29 -27.00 -2.54
C HIS A 393 13.94 -28.24 -1.91
N VAL A 394 13.10 -29.17 -1.45
CA VAL A 394 13.56 -30.46 -0.93
C VAL A 394 13.68 -31.46 -2.07
N ALA A 395 14.79 -32.20 -2.11
CA ALA A 395 15.06 -33.18 -3.17
C ALA A 395 14.47 -34.57 -2.84
N ASP A 396 13.30 -34.62 -2.19
CA ASP A 396 12.60 -35.86 -1.83
C ASP A 396 11.40 -36.09 -2.73
N SER A 397 11.46 -37.14 -3.55
CA SER A 397 10.41 -37.48 -4.51
C SER A 397 9.12 -38.05 -3.88
N SER A 398 9.06 -38.17 -2.54
CA SER A 398 7.86 -38.57 -1.81
C SER A 398 6.98 -37.38 -1.42
N LEU A 399 7.50 -36.17 -1.57
CA LEU A 399 6.81 -34.89 -1.41
C LEU A 399 6.48 -34.29 -2.78
N GLY A 400 5.69 -33.22 -2.81
CA GLY A 400 5.51 -32.40 -4.01
C GLY A 400 6.84 -31.86 -4.57
N ASP A 401 6.89 -31.66 -5.89
CA ASP A 401 7.98 -30.99 -6.61
C ASP A 401 8.18 -29.54 -6.12
N ASP A 402 7.12 -28.90 -5.61
CA ASP A 402 7.13 -27.55 -5.03
C ASP A 402 7.37 -27.52 -3.50
N ALA A 403 7.67 -28.67 -2.87
CA ALA A 403 7.94 -28.71 -1.45
C ALA A 403 9.27 -28.03 -1.08
N PHE A 404 9.30 -27.27 0.02
CA PHE A 404 10.47 -26.52 0.46
C PHE A 404 10.69 -26.55 1.97
N SER A 405 11.94 -26.41 2.42
CA SER A 405 12.28 -26.40 3.85
C SER A 405 12.48 -24.98 4.37
N LEU A 406 11.79 -24.66 5.47
CA LEU A 406 11.83 -23.33 6.08
C LEU A 406 11.55 -23.42 7.60
N GLY A 407 12.30 -22.69 8.42
CA GLY A 407 12.03 -22.56 9.86
C GLY A 407 11.99 -23.88 10.65
N GLY A 408 12.66 -24.94 10.17
CA GLY A 408 12.64 -26.27 10.80
C GLY A 408 11.50 -27.19 10.34
N TYR A 409 10.69 -26.74 9.38
CA TYR A 409 9.61 -27.51 8.77
C TYR A 409 9.90 -27.76 7.28
N VAL A 410 9.12 -28.66 6.69
CA VAL A 410 8.94 -28.75 5.24
C VAL A 410 7.50 -28.41 4.92
N PHE A 411 7.31 -27.48 3.99
CA PHE A 411 6.02 -27.01 3.50
C PHE A 411 5.80 -27.60 2.12
N ASP A 412 4.70 -28.32 1.94
CA ASP A 412 4.28 -28.89 0.66
C ASP A 412 2.97 -28.22 0.21
N PRO A 413 3.02 -27.29 -0.75
CA PRO A 413 1.87 -26.50 -1.17
C PRO A 413 0.88 -27.34 -1.99
N PHE A 414 -0.41 -27.10 -1.76
CA PHE A 414 -1.45 -27.68 -2.58
C PHE A 414 -2.67 -26.78 -2.69
N THR A 415 -3.46 -27.03 -3.72
CA THR A 415 -4.72 -26.34 -4.01
C THR A 415 -5.89 -27.31 -3.98
N GLY A 416 -7.10 -26.81 -3.72
CA GLY A 416 -8.31 -27.62 -3.69
C GLY A 416 -8.48 -28.46 -2.42
N SER A 417 -9.39 -29.44 -2.45
CA SER A 417 -9.63 -30.33 -1.30
C SER A 417 -10.11 -31.72 -1.72
N GLY A 418 -9.80 -32.73 -0.91
CA GLY A 418 -10.21 -34.12 -1.16
C GLY A 418 -9.74 -34.62 -2.53
N ASP A 419 -10.67 -35.15 -3.33
CA ASP A 419 -10.38 -35.70 -4.67
C ASP A 419 -9.98 -34.64 -5.72
N THR A 420 -10.04 -33.35 -5.38
CA THR A 420 -9.65 -32.22 -6.26
C THR A 420 -8.33 -31.56 -5.83
N MET A 421 -7.63 -32.17 -4.86
CA MET A 421 -6.32 -31.70 -4.42
C MET A 421 -5.34 -31.77 -5.59
N THR A 422 -4.74 -30.62 -5.92
CA THR A 422 -3.69 -30.50 -6.93
C THR A 422 -2.46 -29.94 -6.25
N GLU A 423 -1.32 -30.54 -6.50
CA GLU A 423 -0.02 -30.08 -5.99
C GLU A 423 0.32 -28.69 -6.52
N GLY A 424 1.05 -27.91 -5.73
CA GLY A 424 1.63 -26.63 -6.12
C GLY A 424 0.90 -25.41 -5.56
N PHE A 425 1.37 -24.24 -5.98
CA PHE A 425 0.87 -22.95 -5.52
C PHE A 425 -0.34 -22.45 -6.33
N HIS A 426 -1.20 -21.67 -5.68
CA HIS A 426 -2.10 -20.76 -6.38
C HIS A 426 -1.30 -19.60 -6.97
N VAL A 427 -1.38 -19.41 -8.28
CA VAL A 427 -0.90 -18.17 -8.91
C VAL A 427 -1.73 -16.97 -8.45
N ILE A 428 -1.09 -15.81 -8.33
CA ILE A 428 -1.68 -14.61 -7.74
C ILE A 428 -1.67 -13.48 -8.79
N PRO A 429 -2.82 -12.89 -9.14
CA PRO A 429 -2.83 -11.71 -9.98
C PRO A 429 -2.20 -10.54 -9.24
N ALA A 430 -1.50 -9.67 -9.97
CA ALA A 430 -0.99 -8.43 -9.40
C ALA A 430 -2.14 -7.55 -8.92
N LEU A 431 -2.10 -7.20 -7.63
CA LEU A 431 -2.96 -6.19 -7.00
C LEU A 431 -2.60 -4.79 -7.47
N LEU A 432 -1.30 -4.48 -7.52
CA LEU A 432 -0.77 -3.18 -7.92
C LEU A 432 0.62 -3.37 -8.54
N GLY A 433 0.97 -2.62 -9.58
CA GLY A 433 2.31 -2.62 -10.13
C GLY A 433 2.82 -1.28 -10.64
N ALA A 434 4.15 -1.20 -10.77
CA ALA A 434 4.91 -0.16 -11.40
C ALA A 434 6.11 -0.81 -12.10
N ALA A 435 5.85 -1.41 -13.26
CA ALA A 435 6.84 -2.21 -13.98
C ALA A 435 8.03 -1.35 -14.49
N PRO A 436 9.26 -1.89 -14.54
CA PRO A 436 9.70 -3.20 -14.04
C PRO A 436 10.17 -3.17 -12.56
N LEU A 437 9.79 -2.12 -11.80
CA LEU A 437 10.32 -1.88 -10.45
C LEU A 437 9.59 -2.67 -9.38
N LEU A 438 8.26 -2.77 -9.51
CA LEU A 438 7.40 -3.29 -8.47
C LEU A 438 6.21 -4.04 -9.07
N SER A 439 5.89 -5.20 -8.52
CA SER A 439 4.60 -5.86 -8.66
C SER A 439 4.23 -6.45 -7.32
N LEU A 440 3.01 -6.18 -6.86
CA LEU A 440 2.48 -6.62 -5.57
C LEU A 440 1.24 -7.46 -5.82
N GLY A 441 1.13 -8.59 -5.15
CA GLY A 441 -0.01 -9.50 -5.23
C GLY A 441 -0.36 -10.09 -3.87
N GLY A 442 -1.59 -10.58 -3.77
CA GLY A 442 -2.18 -11.01 -2.51
C GLY A 442 -2.82 -9.82 -1.81
N ALA A 443 -2.92 -9.93 -0.48
CA ALA A 443 -3.41 -8.96 0.49
C ALA A 443 -4.21 -9.70 1.56
N THR A 444 -4.11 -9.21 2.78
CA THR A 444 -5.06 -9.52 3.84
C THR A 444 -5.63 -8.22 4.37
N VAL A 445 -6.96 -8.09 4.38
CA VAL A 445 -7.65 -6.89 4.84
C VAL A 445 -8.45 -7.22 6.10
N GLY A 446 -8.08 -6.58 7.21
CA GLY A 446 -8.88 -6.57 8.44
C GLY A 446 -10.01 -5.54 8.33
N LEU A 447 -11.20 -5.88 8.85
CA LEU A 447 -12.32 -4.96 8.96
C LEU A 447 -12.78 -4.92 10.43
N GLY A 448 -12.16 -4.05 11.22
CA GLY A 448 -12.32 -4.01 12.68
C GLY A 448 -12.04 -5.38 13.33
N ASP A 449 -12.85 -5.77 14.31
CA ASP A 449 -12.71 -7.02 15.07
C ASP A 449 -13.05 -8.31 14.29
N SER A 450 -13.33 -8.23 12.99
CA SER A 450 -13.71 -9.40 12.18
C SER A 450 -12.50 -10.19 11.68
N THR A 451 -12.72 -11.48 11.37
CA THR A 451 -11.66 -12.30 10.74
C THR A 451 -11.20 -11.63 9.44
N PRO A 452 -9.89 -11.40 9.25
CA PRO A 452 -9.39 -10.76 8.05
C PRO A 452 -9.78 -11.50 6.77
N ILE A 453 -10.07 -10.74 5.72
CA ILE A 453 -10.31 -11.28 4.38
C ILE A 453 -8.94 -11.51 3.73
N ASN A 454 -8.65 -12.77 3.42
CA ASN A 454 -7.43 -13.18 2.75
C ASN A 454 -7.71 -13.37 1.25
N PHE A 455 -7.05 -12.57 0.40
CA PHE A 455 -7.27 -12.59 -1.04
C PHE A 455 -6.44 -13.65 -1.77
N ALA A 456 -5.38 -14.15 -1.14
CA ALA A 456 -4.55 -15.21 -1.68
C ALA A 456 -4.29 -16.32 -0.64
N PRO A 457 -5.32 -17.11 -0.30
CA PRO A 457 -5.12 -18.23 0.60
C PRO A 457 -4.37 -19.37 -0.08
N GLN A 458 -3.47 -20.00 0.68
CA GLN A 458 -2.72 -21.18 0.26
C GLN A 458 -2.80 -22.23 1.36
N ASP A 459 -2.99 -23.48 0.99
CA ASP A 459 -2.92 -24.61 1.91
C ASP A 459 -1.57 -25.31 1.76
N PHE A 460 -1.03 -25.80 2.89
CA PHE A 460 0.22 -26.53 2.94
C PHE A 460 0.07 -27.78 3.81
N THR A 461 0.68 -28.88 3.37
CA THR A 461 0.98 -30.01 4.25
C THR A 461 2.32 -29.75 4.92
N ILE A 462 2.39 -29.97 6.24
CA ILE A 462 3.57 -29.67 7.04
C ILE A 462 4.21 -30.97 7.50
N TYR A 463 5.50 -31.09 7.24
CA TYR A 463 6.32 -32.20 7.72
C TYR A 463 7.40 -31.72 8.70
N GLY A 464 7.76 -32.59 9.64
CA GLY A 464 8.90 -32.36 10.53
C GLY A 464 10.20 -32.35 9.76
N GLY A 465 11.01 -31.28 9.90
CA GLY A 465 12.22 -31.08 9.09
C GLY A 465 13.38 -32.05 9.33
N THR A 466 13.23 -33.06 10.20
CA THR A 466 14.29 -34.06 10.50
C THR A 466 13.90 -35.51 10.29
N ASP A 467 12.60 -35.81 10.21
CA ASP A 467 12.06 -37.17 10.16
C ASP A 467 10.92 -37.34 9.14
N ASP A 468 10.63 -36.30 8.34
CA ASP A 468 9.57 -36.24 7.33
C ASP A 468 8.21 -36.70 7.85
N ALA A 469 7.99 -36.58 9.17
CA ALA A 469 6.75 -36.96 9.80
C ALA A 469 5.66 -35.97 9.41
N ASP A 470 4.54 -36.45 8.87
CA ASP A 470 3.34 -35.65 8.62
C ASP A 470 2.82 -35.08 9.96
N LEU A 471 2.89 -33.76 10.09
CA LEU A 471 2.43 -33.03 11.27
C LEU A 471 0.99 -32.54 11.10
N GLY A 472 0.46 -32.50 9.88
CA GLY A 472 -0.86 -31.98 9.55
C GLY A 472 -0.83 -30.92 8.46
N THR A 473 -1.87 -30.10 8.40
CA THR A 473 -2.01 -29.03 7.41
C THR A 473 -2.15 -27.67 8.04
N ILE A 474 -1.74 -26.65 7.30
CA ILE A 474 -2.03 -25.25 7.62
C ILE A 474 -2.70 -24.57 6.45
N ARG A 475 -3.44 -23.50 6.75
CA ARG A 475 -3.89 -22.52 5.77
C ARG A 475 -3.20 -21.20 6.07
N ALA A 476 -2.61 -20.60 5.07
CA ALA A 476 -1.91 -19.33 5.16
C ALA A 476 -2.53 -18.25 4.27
N SER A 477 -2.29 -16.99 4.61
CA SER A 477 -2.40 -15.87 3.69
C SER A 477 -1.07 -15.65 3.02
N VAL A 478 -1.05 -15.56 1.69
CA VAL A 478 0.17 -15.39 0.91
C VAL A 478 0.16 -14.00 0.29
N ASN A 479 1.28 -13.30 0.41
CA ASN A 479 1.57 -12.07 -0.31
C ASN A 479 2.80 -12.33 -1.16
N VAL A 480 2.75 -11.95 -2.43
CA VAL A 480 3.88 -12.11 -3.35
C VAL A 480 4.23 -10.74 -3.87
N SER A 481 5.52 -10.43 -3.85
CA SER A 481 6.02 -9.23 -4.48
C SER A 481 7.18 -9.55 -5.41
N ASN A 482 7.31 -8.75 -6.46
CA ASN A 482 8.50 -8.73 -7.29
C ASN A 482 9.10 -7.32 -7.22
N LEU A 483 10.29 -7.23 -6.63
CA LEU A 483 11.00 -5.99 -6.38
C LEU A 483 12.27 -5.96 -7.23
N VAL A 484 12.28 -5.11 -8.25
CA VAL A 484 13.42 -4.93 -9.18
C VAL A 484 13.88 -6.27 -9.79
N GLY A 485 12.92 -7.15 -10.10
CA GLY A 485 13.19 -8.47 -10.68
C GLY A 485 13.47 -9.58 -9.65
N PHE A 486 13.47 -9.29 -8.34
CA PHE A 486 13.62 -10.29 -7.29
C PHE A 486 12.26 -10.74 -6.77
N ALA A 487 12.05 -12.05 -6.71
CA ALA A 487 10.81 -12.64 -6.20
C ALA A 487 10.81 -12.70 -4.68
N ASN A 488 9.70 -12.31 -4.08
CA ASN A 488 9.45 -12.37 -2.65
C ASN A 488 8.13 -13.07 -2.38
N THR A 489 8.14 -14.01 -1.44
CA THR A 489 6.91 -14.65 -0.97
C THR A 489 6.85 -14.59 0.54
N GLU A 490 5.84 -13.89 1.02
CA GLU A 490 5.42 -13.90 2.41
C GLU A 490 4.23 -14.82 2.59
N PHE A 491 4.19 -15.57 3.68
CA PHE A 491 2.95 -16.16 4.14
C PHE A 491 2.77 -16.10 5.66
N THR A 492 1.53 -15.84 6.09
CA THR A 492 1.13 -15.81 7.50
C THR A 492 0.20 -16.97 7.82
N VAL A 493 0.51 -17.72 8.88
CA VAL A 493 -0.30 -18.89 9.29
C VAL A 493 -1.65 -18.45 9.86
N GLN A 494 -2.76 -18.76 9.17
CA GLN A 494 -4.11 -18.34 9.56
C GLN A 494 -4.84 -19.41 10.39
N SER A 495 -4.65 -20.68 10.04
CA SER A 495 -5.22 -21.81 10.78
C SER A 495 -4.38 -23.06 10.64
N ILE A 496 -4.51 -23.95 11.62
CA ILE A 496 -3.78 -25.21 11.69
C ILE A 496 -4.76 -26.37 11.84
N THR A 497 -4.40 -27.55 11.35
CA THR A 497 -5.12 -28.81 11.54
C THR A 497 -4.10 -29.93 11.71
N ALA A 498 -3.85 -30.34 12.95
CA ALA A 498 -2.88 -31.40 13.23
C ALA A 498 -3.31 -32.76 12.65
N ALA A 499 -2.31 -33.53 12.22
CA ALA A 499 -2.49 -34.92 11.83
C ALA A 499 -2.95 -35.78 13.02
N GLY A 500 -3.55 -36.94 12.72
CA GLY A 500 -4.11 -37.81 13.75
C GLY A 500 -3.06 -38.29 14.76
N GLY A 501 -3.16 -37.84 16.01
CA GLY A 501 -2.23 -38.20 17.09
C GLY A 501 -1.01 -37.27 17.23
N VAL A 502 -0.98 -36.17 16.47
CA VAL A 502 0.00 -35.08 16.59
C VAL A 502 -0.61 -33.95 17.44
N GLU A 503 0.22 -33.29 18.26
CA GLU A 503 -0.20 -32.11 19.03
C GLU A 503 -0.09 -30.85 18.18
N ASP A 504 -1.09 -29.95 18.24
CA ASP A 504 -1.09 -28.66 17.53
C ASP A 504 0.17 -27.82 17.77
N ALA A 505 0.81 -27.95 18.94
CA ALA A 505 2.03 -27.25 19.31
C ALA A 505 3.28 -27.68 18.49
N LEU A 506 3.17 -28.77 17.72
CA LEU A 506 4.21 -29.20 16.79
C LEU A 506 4.08 -28.56 15.41
N LEU A 507 2.96 -27.89 15.11
CA LEU A 507 2.81 -27.09 13.90
C LEU A 507 3.29 -25.65 14.14
N PRO A 508 3.60 -24.89 13.06
CA PRO A 508 3.80 -23.46 13.16
C PRO A 508 2.67 -22.77 13.93
N ALA A 509 3.02 -21.87 14.85
CA ALA A 509 2.03 -21.12 15.62
C ALA A 509 1.16 -20.25 14.69
N LYS A 510 -0.14 -20.18 14.98
CA LYS A 510 -1.04 -19.25 14.26
C LYS A 510 -0.54 -17.81 14.42
N GLY A 511 -0.50 -17.08 13.31
CA GLY A 511 0.00 -15.71 13.21
C GLY A 511 1.49 -15.63 12.88
N THR A 512 2.23 -16.75 12.88
CA THR A 512 3.63 -16.77 12.44
C THR A 512 3.73 -16.29 11.00
N VAL A 513 4.63 -15.35 10.74
CA VAL A 513 4.98 -14.84 9.42
C VAL A 513 6.27 -15.48 8.96
N TYR A 514 6.27 -15.96 7.72
CA TYR A 514 7.43 -16.44 7.01
C TYR A 514 7.58 -15.60 5.74
N ASP A 515 8.77 -15.09 5.47
CA ASP A 515 9.07 -14.33 4.28
C ASP A 515 10.40 -14.77 3.68
N VAL A 516 10.43 -14.91 2.36
CA VAL A 516 11.63 -15.25 1.61
C VAL A 516 11.77 -14.31 0.42
N LEU A 517 12.80 -13.46 0.47
CA LEU A 517 13.23 -12.64 -0.65
C LEU A 517 14.37 -13.34 -1.39
N ASN A 518 14.16 -13.70 -2.65
CA ASN A 518 15.12 -14.41 -3.49
C ASN A 518 15.85 -13.45 -4.44
N PHE A 519 17.13 -13.21 -4.15
CA PHE A 519 18.01 -12.40 -5.02
C PHE A 519 18.60 -13.19 -6.19
N GLY A 520 18.35 -14.50 -6.25
CA GLY A 520 18.94 -15.42 -7.22
C GLY A 520 20.39 -15.82 -6.89
N GLY A 521 20.93 -16.77 -7.66
CA GLY A 521 22.33 -17.20 -7.52
C GLY A 521 22.70 -17.79 -6.15
N GLY A 522 21.72 -18.29 -5.40
CA GLY A 522 21.89 -18.83 -4.04
C GLY A 522 21.90 -17.77 -2.93
N TRP A 523 21.46 -16.54 -3.23
CA TRP A 523 21.25 -15.48 -2.23
C TRP A 523 19.76 -15.36 -1.91
N GLN A 524 19.40 -15.54 -0.65
CA GLN A 524 18.03 -15.40 -0.15
C GLN A 524 18.05 -14.69 1.20
N ASN A 525 17.13 -13.77 1.44
CA ASN A 525 16.84 -13.30 2.78
C ASN A 525 15.63 -14.09 3.31
N ILE A 526 15.75 -14.62 4.53
CA ILE A 526 14.71 -15.41 5.17
C ILE A 526 14.35 -14.72 6.47
N TYR A 527 13.12 -14.21 6.53
CA TYR A 527 12.57 -13.57 7.71
C TYR A 527 11.46 -14.45 8.30
N ILE A 528 11.52 -14.67 9.61
CA ILE A 528 10.53 -15.45 10.36
C ILE A 528 10.18 -14.66 11.63
N ALA A 529 8.91 -14.38 11.82
CA ALA A 529 8.43 -13.70 13.01
C ALA A 529 7.28 -14.46 13.67
N THR A 530 7.38 -14.69 14.97
CA THR A 530 6.29 -15.29 15.75
C THR A 530 5.50 -14.20 16.48
N PRO A 531 4.17 -14.35 16.60
CA PRO A 531 3.32 -13.32 17.18
C PRO A 531 3.43 -13.28 18.72
N GLY A 532 3.09 -12.12 19.28
CA GLY A 532 2.98 -11.90 20.73
C GLY A 532 4.11 -11.04 21.31
N GLU A 533 3.96 -10.69 22.59
CA GLU A 533 4.92 -9.85 23.34
C GLU A 533 6.29 -10.53 23.49
N ASP A 534 6.30 -11.86 23.66
CA ASP A 534 7.50 -12.70 23.66
C ASP A 534 7.83 -13.25 22.26
N GLY A 535 7.24 -12.68 21.21
CA GLY A 535 7.48 -13.06 19.81
C GLY A 535 8.95 -12.95 19.44
N THR A 536 9.43 -13.89 18.65
CA THR A 536 10.82 -13.95 18.18
C THR A 536 10.90 -13.54 16.73
N ILE A 537 11.84 -12.67 16.41
CA ILE A 537 12.21 -12.33 15.03
C ILE A 537 13.52 -13.06 14.72
N THR A 538 13.54 -13.77 13.59
CA THR A 538 14.76 -14.30 12.99
C THR A 538 14.86 -13.76 11.58
N ASP A 539 15.95 -13.09 11.27
CA ASP A 539 16.27 -12.66 9.91
C ASP A 539 17.64 -13.25 9.54
N THR A 540 17.68 -14.02 8.45
CA THR A 540 18.90 -14.66 7.97
C THR A 540 19.12 -14.40 6.49
N LEU A 541 20.22 -13.74 6.16
CA LEU A 541 20.73 -13.70 4.80
C LEU A 541 21.49 -14.99 4.49
N VAL A 542 20.88 -15.86 3.71
CA VAL A 542 21.48 -17.07 3.14
C VAL A 542 22.33 -16.66 1.94
N THR A 543 23.58 -17.14 1.92
CA THR A 543 24.51 -16.89 0.82
C THR A 543 25.22 -18.18 0.42
N PRO A 544 25.80 -18.26 -0.79
CA PRO A 544 26.63 -19.39 -1.19
C PRO A 544 27.87 -19.62 -0.31
N PHE A 545 28.23 -18.65 0.54
CA PHE A 545 29.41 -18.67 1.40
C PHE A 545 29.08 -18.94 2.88
N GLY A 546 27.80 -19.09 3.21
CA GLY A 546 27.30 -19.26 4.57
C GLY A 546 26.26 -18.21 4.93
N ASN A 547 25.57 -18.44 6.05
CA ASN A 547 24.44 -17.62 6.49
C ASN A 547 24.92 -16.48 7.40
N VAL A 548 24.30 -15.31 7.26
CA VAL A 548 24.50 -14.14 8.09
C VAL A 548 23.21 -13.84 8.83
N ASP A 549 23.28 -13.80 10.16
CA ASP A 549 22.16 -13.42 11.02
C ASP A 549 22.02 -11.88 11.02
N LEU A 550 20.86 -11.41 10.59
CA LEU A 550 20.45 -10.01 10.52
C LEU A 550 19.39 -9.67 11.58
N SER A 551 19.01 -10.61 12.45
CA SER A 551 17.89 -10.43 13.38
C SER A 551 18.03 -9.19 14.27
N SER A 552 19.24 -8.86 14.71
CA SER A 552 19.51 -7.66 15.53
C SER A 552 19.38 -6.33 14.77
N LEU A 553 19.32 -6.36 13.44
CA LEU A 553 19.12 -5.16 12.62
C LEU A 553 17.64 -4.78 12.53
N PHE A 554 16.74 -5.76 12.67
CA PHE A 554 15.30 -5.61 12.47
C PHE A 554 14.48 -6.09 13.68
N ASP A 555 15.09 -6.16 14.86
CA ASP A 555 14.41 -6.60 16.09
C ASP A 555 13.29 -5.64 16.53
N MET A 556 13.31 -4.41 16.04
CA MET A 556 12.27 -3.40 16.22
C MET A 556 11.00 -3.63 15.39
N PHE A 557 11.02 -4.54 14.40
CA PHE A 557 9.88 -4.79 13.52
C PHE A 557 9.47 -6.27 13.55
N ASN A 558 8.33 -6.55 14.18
CA ASN A 558 7.70 -7.86 14.18
C ASN A 558 6.50 -7.87 13.23
N ALA A 559 6.66 -8.40 12.02
CA ALA A 559 5.60 -8.46 11.02
C ALA A 559 4.38 -9.32 11.45
N ALA A 560 4.55 -10.19 12.46
CA ALA A 560 3.47 -11.00 13.02
C ALA A 560 2.58 -10.23 14.02
N ASN A 561 2.98 -9.01 14.41
CA ASN A 561 2.22 -8.14 15.30
C ASN A 561 1.53 -7.01 14.50
N PRO A 562 0.43 -6.43 15.03
CA PRO A 562 -0.16 -5.21 14.48
C PRO A 562 0.85 -4.05 14.42
N LEU A 563 0.65 -3.14 13.48
CA LEU A 563 1.41 -1.90 13.38
C LEU A 563 0.82 -0.87 14.35
N ASP A 564 1.69 -0.15 15.08
CA ASP A 564 1.29 0.95 15.96
C ASP A 564 1.54 2.30 15.26
N PRO A 565 0.49 3.07 14.93
CA PRO A 565 0.67 4.40 14.34
C PRO A 565 1.47 5.37 15.24
N GLY A 566 1.48 5.15 16.56
CA GLY A 566 2.18 5.96 17.55
C GLY A 566 3.70 5.91 17.46
N ASP A 567 4.27 4.83 16.91
CA ASP A 567 5.72 4.65 16.78
C ASP A 567 6.38 5.76 15.93
N ALA A 568 5.65 6.26 14.92
CA ALA A 568 6.11 7.36 14.07
C ALA A 568 6.27 8.69 14.83
N PHE A 569 5.48 8.92 15.88
CA PHE A 569 5.45 10.18 16.62
C PHE A 569 6.31 10.18 17.88
N THR A 570 6.81 9.01 18.29
CA THR A 570 7.61 8.86 19.51
C THR A 570 8.84 9.79 19.48
N GLY A 571 8.89 10.76 20.41
CA GLY A 571 9.98 11.73 20.55
C GLY A 571 9.89 12.98 19.65
N LEU A 572 8.85 13.10 18.83
CA LEU A 572 8.69 14.21 17.87
C LEU A 572 8.66 15.58 18.56
N ASP A 573 7.86 15.73 19.61
CA ASP A 573 7.72 16.99 20.35
C ASP A 573 9.05 17.44 21.00
N GLU A 574 9.84 16.48 21.51
CA GLU A 574 11.17 16.75 22.05
C GLU A 574 12.12 17.25 20.96
N ALA A 575 12.11 16.61 19.79
CA ALA A 575 12.92 17.03 18.64
C ALA A 575 12.51 18.41 18.12
N MET A 576 11.21 18.69 17.96
CA MET A 576 10.73 20.00 17.52
C MET A 576 11.06 21.11 18.54
N SER A 577 11.01 20.81 19.84
CA SER A 577 11.36 21.80 20.87
C SER A 577 12.86 22.15 20.90
N THR A 578 13.72 21.18 20.57
CA THR A 578 15.18 21.35 20.55
C THR A 578 15.67 22.01 19.26
N ALA A 579 15.01 21.74 18.13
CA ALA A 579 15.29 22.34 16.82
C ALA A 579 15.04 23.87 16.75
N ALA A 580 14.36 24.46 17.74
CA ALA A 580 14.19 25.91 17.85
C ALA A 580 15.52 26.70 18.04
N GLY A 581 16.67 26.00 18.13
CA GLY A 581 18.02 26.56 18.23
C GLY A 581 18.74 26.79 16.89
N SER A 582 18.22 27.64 16.01
CA SER A 582 18.91 28.40 14.93
C SER A 582 20.09 27.77 14.14
N PHE A 583 20.15 26.46 13.87
CA PHE A 583 21.12 25.88 12.92
C PHE A 583 20.42 25.55 11.59
N ASP A 584 20.94 26.11 10.50
CA ASP A 584 20.50 25.93 9.12
C ASP A 584 21.66 25.32 8.32
N LEU A 585 21.50 24.07 7.89
CA LEU A 585 22.54 23.34 7.17
C LEU A 585 22.99 24.04 5.87
N PHE A 586 22.18 24.92 5.28
CA PHE A 586 22.50 25.63 4.04
C PHE A 586 22.85 27.10 4.24
N ASP A 587 22.73 27.65 5.45
CA ASP A 587 23.31 28.92 5.84
C ASP A 587 24.62 28.70 6.59
N PRO A 588 25.79 28.92 5.96
CA PRO A 588 27.09 28.79 6.62
C PRO A 588 27.26 29.71 7.83
N SER A 589 26.41 30.75 7.97
CA SER A 589 26.43 31.65 9.12
C SER A 589 25.87 31.02 10.39
N SER A 590 25.07 29.96 10.25
CA SER A 590 24.51 29.19 11.36
C SER A 590 25.45 28.08 11.85
N TRP A 591 26.53 27.77 11.11
CA TRP A 591 27.50 26.73 11.44
C TRP A 591 28.53 27.17 12.51
N PHE A 592 28.53 28.44 12.93
CA PHE A 592 29.57 29.05 13.78
C PHE A 592 29.05 29.61 15.10
#